data_AF-A0A4Q7MZB3-F1
#
_entry.id   AF-A0A4Q7MZB3-F1
#
_cell.length_a   1.000
_cell.length_b   1.000
_cell.length_c   1.000
_cell.angle_alpha   90.00
_cell.angle_beta   90.00
_cell.angle_gamma   90.00
#
_symmetry.space_group_name_H-M   'P 1'
#
loop_
_entity.id
_entity.type
_entity.pdbx_description
1 polymer ?
#
loop_
_entity_poly.entity_id
_entity_poly.type
_entity_poly.pdbx_seq_one_letter_code
_entity_poly.pdbx_strand_id
1 'polypeptide(L)' 'MKTFISFITFILIVAVGIASFILFRQSDYVLSALLTVAGFLSLNGWVYFLHSEKKAALQ' A
#
# COMPACT_ATOMS: atom_id res chain seq x y z
N MET A 1 -10.87 14.11 -8.57
CA MET A 1 -11.08 13.07 -7.53
C MET A 1 -10.07 11.94 -7.60
N LYS A 2 -9.75 11.37 -8.78
CA LYS A 2 -8.81 10.24 -8.91
C LYS A 2 -7.41 10.49 -8.33
N THR A 3 -6.81 11.66 -8.57
CA THR A 3 -5.47 12.02 -8.04
C THR A 3 -5.44 12.09 -6.51
N PHE A 4 -6.51 12.63 -5.91
CA PHE A 4 -6.65 12.74 -4.46
C PHE A 4 -6.78 11.35 -3.81
N ILE A 5 -7.56 10.46 -4.42
CA ILE A 5 -7.69 9.06 -3.97
C ILE A 5 -6.34 8.37 -4.06
N SER A 6 -5.62 8.50 -5.17
CA SER A 6 -4.28 7.90 -5.33
C SER A 6 -3.29 8.39 -4.27
N PHE A 7 -3.32 9.69 -3.97
CA PHE A 7 -2.46 10.28 -2.96
C PHE A 7 -2.78 9.77 -1.56
N ILE A 8 -4.07 9.67 -1.20
CA ILE A 8 -4.51 9.09 0.07
C ILE A 8 -4.09 7.62 0.16
N THR A 9 -4.29 6.83 -0.89
CA THR A 9 -3.89 5.41 -0.92
C THR A 9 -2.40 5.27 -0.66
N PHE A 10 -1.57 6.13 -1.26
CA PHE A 10 -0.13 6.14 -1.00
C PHE A 10 0.19 6.44 0.47
N ILE A 11 -0.44 7.46 1.05
CA ILE A 11 -0.26 7.80 2.47
C ILE A 11 -0.64 6.63 3.37
N LEU A 12 -1.76 5.95 3.08
CA LEU A 12 -2.20 4.79 3.85
C LEU A 12 -1.21 3.63 3.78
N ILE A 13 -0.62 3.37 2.60
CA ILE A 13 0.40 2.32 2.45
C ILE A 13 1.65 2.65 3.29
N VAL A 14 2.08 3.91 3.30
CA VAL A 14 3.22 4.35 4.14
C VAL A 14 2.88 4.20 5.62
N ALA A 15 1.67 4.59 6.05
CA ALA A 15 1.21 4.44 7.42
C ALA A 15 1.20 2.97 7.87
N VAL A 16 0.76 2.04 7.00
CA VAL A 16 0.82 0.60 7.24
C VAL A 16 2.26 0.11 7.44
N GLY A 17 3.20 0.60 6.64
CA GLY A 17 4.63 0.28 6.80
C GLY A 17 5.19 0.75 8.15
N ILE A 18 4.85 1.97 8.58
CA ILE A 18 5.25 2.52 9.87
C ILE A 18 4.62 1.71 11.02
N ALA A 19 3.32 1.41 10.94
CA ALA A 19 2.62 0.61 11.94
C ALA A 19 3.25 -0.79 12.08
N SER A 20 3.57 -1.43 10.95
CA SER A 20 4.29 -2.71 10.94
C SER A 20 5.63 -2.64 11.67
N PHE A 21 6.42 -1.59 11.41
CA PHE A 21 7.72 -1.39 12.07
C PHE A 21 7.57 -1.18 13.58
N ILE A 22 6.55 -0.44 14.03
CA ILE A 22 6.26 -0.23 15.45
C ILE A 22 5.89 -1.56 16.13
N LEU A 23 5.03 -2.37 15.50
CA LEU A 23 4.65 -3.68 16.03
C LEU A 23 5.84 -4.64 16.10
N PHE A 24 6.72 -4.62 15.10
CA PHE A 24 7.96 -5.40 15.15
C PHE A 24 8.79 -5.03 16.39
N ARG A 25 8.93 -3.73 16.67
CA ARG A 25 9.63 -3.23 17.84
C ARG A 25 8.97 -3.59 19.17
N GLN A 26 7.67 -3.87 19.18
CA GLN A 26 6.91 -4.30 20.35
C GLN A 26 6.90 -5.83 20.52
N SER A 27 7.65 -6.56 19.70
CA SER A 27 7.66 -8.04 19.64
C SER A 27 6.36 -8.68 19.15
N ASP A 28 5.44 -7.90 18.56
CA ASP A 28 4.23 -8.39 17.88
C ASP A 28 4.57 -8.83 16.44
N TYR A 29 5.42 -9.84 16.34
CA TYR A 29 6.02 -10.26 15.06
C TYR A 29 4.98 -10.78 14.05
N VAL A 30 3.97 -11.50 14.51
CA VAL A 30 2.93 -12.06 13.63
C VAL A 30 2.13 -10.95 12.97
N LEU A 31 1.69 -9.96 13.78
CA LEU A 31 0.89 -8.85 13.27
C LEU A 31 1.72 -7.93 12.38
N SER A 32 2.98 -7.68 12.74
CA SER A 32 3.94 -6.97 11.90
C SER A 32 4.18 -7.66 10.55
N ALA A 33 4.38 -8.98 10.54
CA ALA A 33 4.56 -9.74 9.31
C ALA A 33 3.31 -9.65 8.41
N LEU A 34 2.12 -9.82 8.99
CA LEU A 34 0.86 -9.68 8.24
C LEU A 34 0.67 -8.28 7.65
N LEU A 35 0.93 -7.22 8.43
CA LEU A 35 0.84 -5.84 7.94
C LEU A 35 1.87 -5.55 6.85
N THR A 36 3.08 -6.09 6.97
CA THR A 36 4.12 -5.97 5.94
C THR A 36 3.66 -6.59 4.62
N VAL A 37 3.17 -7.83 4.68
CA VAL A 37 2.69 -8.55 3.49
C VAL A 37 1.47 -7.83 2.89
N ALA A 38 0.52 -7.42 3.73
CA ALA A 38 -0.66 -6.67 3.27
C ALA A 38 -0.26 -5.36 2.60
N GLY A 39 0.65 -4.59 3.21
CA GLY A 39 1.16 -3.34 2.64
C GLY A 39 1.86 -3.55 1.30
N PHE A 40 2.67 -4.61 1.17
CA PHE A 40 3.32 -4.97 -0.09
C PHE A 40 2.31 -5.33 -1.18
N LEU A 41 1.30 -6.15 -0.86
CA LEU A 41 0.24 -6.52 -1.82
C LEU A 41 -0.60 -5.32 -2.24
N SER A 42 -0.96 -4.43 -1.30
CA SER A 42 -1.68 -3.19 -1.59
C SER A 42 -0.89 -2.27 -2.53
N LEU A 43 0.43 -2.15 -2.33
CA LEU A 43 1.27 -1.36 -3.21
C LEU A 43 1.34 -1.94 -4.63
N ASN A 44 1.54 -3.25 -4.77
CA ASN A 44 1.53 -3.92 -6.07
C ASN A 44 0.18 -3.78 -6.78
N GLY A 45 -0.92 -3.98 -6.07
CA GLY A 45 -2.27 -3.81 -6.61
C GLY A 45 -2.55 -2.37 -7.06
N TRP A 46 -2.09 -1.38 -6.29
CA TRP A 46 -2.24 0.02 -6.64
C TRP A 46 -1.39 0.41 -7.87
N VAL A 47 -0.15 -0.06 -7.96
CA VAL A 47 0.71 0.14 -9.15
C VAL A 47 0.09 -0.50 -10.39
N TYR A 48 -0.45 -1.72 -10.26
CA TYR A 48 -1.15 -2.40 -11.36
C TYR A 48 -2.38 -1.62 -11.82
N PHE A 49 -3.21 -1.15 -10.89
CA PHE A 49 -4.38 -0.33 -11.19
C PHE A 49 -4.02 0.96 -11.93
N LEU A 50 -2.96 1.65 -11.49
CA LEU A 50 -2.46 2.84 -12.17
C LEU A 50 -1.93 2.55 -13.58
N HIS A 51 -1.29 1.39 -13.76
CA HIS A 51 -0.76 0.99 -15.06
C HIS A 51 -1.86 0.57 -16.05
N SER A 52 -2.90 -0.14 -15.60
CA SER A 52 -4.01 -0.58 -16.45
C SER A 52 -4.85 0.60 -16.95
N GLU A 53 -5.09 1.62 -16.12
CA GLU A 53 -5.75 2.86 -16.56
C GLU A 53 -4.93 3.60 -17.63
N LYS A 54 -3.60 3.57 -17.55
CA LYS A 54 -2.73 4.19 -18.55
C LYS A 54 -2.81 3.51 -19.92
N LYS A 55 -2.99 2.19 -19.95
CA LYS A 55 -3.24 1.44 -21.20
C LYS A 55 -4.62 1.74 -21.78
N ALA A 56 -5.65 1.82 -20.94
CA ALA A 56 -7.01 2.14 -21.39
C ALA A 56 -7.16 3.56 -21.97
N ALA A 57 -6.33 4.52 -21.54
CA ALA A 57 -6.35 5.89 -22.04
C ALA A 57 -5.55 6.11 -23.34
N LEU A 58 -4.77 5.12 -23.80
CA LEU A 58 -3.95 5.17 -25.02
C LEU A 58 -4.52 4.34 -26.18
N GLN A 59 -5.67 3.68 -25.97
CA GLN A 59 -6.47 3.03 -27.02
C GLN A 59 -7.60 3.96 -27.45
#